data_AF-A0A9D7KFY8-F1
#
_entry.id   AF-A0A9D7KFY8-F1
#
_cell.length_a   1.000
_cell.length_b   1.000
_cell.length_c   1.000
_cell.angle_alpha   90.00
_cell.angle_beta   90.00
_cell.angle_gamma   90.00
#
_symmetry.space_group_name_H-M   'P 1'
#
loop_
_entity.id
_entity.type
_entity.pdbx_description
1 polymer ?
#
loop_
_entity_poly.entity_id
_entity_poly.type
_entity_poly.pdbx_seq_one_letter_code
_entity_poly.pdbx_strand_id
1 'polypeptide(L)'
;MTGENNSIVIEHGHKYNFFCAPDPISIKNATGKPNSIMPPGYFFTRIATSSIVQGKPKTENTFPLHEIDKNDPDQLLLNYYYMSWKGILETLPVKEKFSEKVILTNIDGLNDTYSMSDVIPQYNASTKKFSVKLYDGLVSTWEKRQEINGVKAKNSAAEAILGANDDDLTDLQAKYQYFDNDPSKRIVIFGHTHKAKILPFENLKGQKTIYANSGTWIDHSLNYPNSTFVVVTEGGTDSPLTFVNLYQYTGNGTVTQWGTPQAITH
;
A
#
# COMPACT_ATOMS: atom_id res chain seq x y z
N MET A 1 -14.00 -7.68 11.04
CA MET A 1 -13.67 -7.71 12.49
C MET A 1 -14.13 -9.05 13.04
N THR A 2 -13.41 -9.62 13.99
CA THR A 2 -13.69 -10.94 14.58
C THR A 2 -13.18 -10.99 16.02
N GLY A 3 -13.30 -12.16 16.62
CA GLY A 3 -12.91 -12.47 18.00
C GLY A 3 -13.82 -11.87 19.06
N GLU A 4 -13.53 -12.19 20.31
CA GLU A 4 -14.30 -11.72 21.48
C GLU A 4 -14.41 -10.18 21.45
N ASN A 5 -15.65 -9.68 21.59
CA ASN A 5 -15.97 -8.25 21.54
C ASN A 5 -15.47 -7.51 20.28
N ASN A 6 -15.32 -8.21 19.16
CA ASN A 6 -14.76 -7.66 17.91
C ASN A 6 -13.34 -7.08 18.10
N SER A 7 -12.53 -7.69 18.96
CA SER A 7 -11.19 -7.19 19.33
C SER A 7 -10.11 -7.43 18.27
N ILE A 8 -10.40 -8.24 17.26
CA ILE A 8 -9.47 -8.60 16.18
C ILE A 8 -9.88 -7.90 14.88
N VAL A 9 -8.92 -7.21 14.27
CA VAL A 9 -9.05 -6.59 12.94
C VAL A 9 -8.16 -7.36 11.96
N ILE A 10 -8.71 -7.68 10.80
CA ILE A 10 -7.98 -8.30 9.69
C ILE A 10 -8.29 -7.46 8.46
N GLU A 11 -7.26 -6.87 7.85
CA GLU A 11 -7.35 -6.21 6.56
C GLU A 11 -5.98 -6.23 5.86
N HIS A 12 -5.84 -5.61 4.70
CA HIS A 12 -4.57 -5.65 3.96
C HIS A 12 -3.74 -4.36 4.11
N GLY A 13 -4.31 -3.26 4.63
CA GLY A 13 -3.58 -2.00 4.84
C GLY A 13 -3.50 -1.06 3.62
N HIS A 14 -4.05 -1.44 2.46
CA HIS A 14 -3.97 -0.64 1.23
C HIS A 14 -4.54 0.78 1.34
N LYS A 15 -5.55 1.01 2.18
CA LYS A 15 -6.25 2.30 2.27
C LYS A 15 -5.43 3.45 2.84
N TYR A 16 -4.24 3.18 3.38
CA TYR A 16 -3.32 4.17 3.94
C TYR A 16 -2.17 4.54 2.99
N ASN A 17 -1.96 3.72 1.96
CA ASN A 17 -0.89 3.90 0.98
C ASN A 17 -1.43 4.70 -0.22
N PHE A 18 -0.74 5.77 -0.61
CA PHE A 18 -1.20 6.66 -1.68
C PHE A 18 -1.38 5.95 -3.03
N PHE A 19 -0.55 4.96 -3.33
CA PHE A 19 -0.63 4.22 -4.58
C PHE A 19 -1.72 3.15 -4.54
N CYS A 20 -2.04 2.58 -3.37
CA CYS A 20 -2.91 1.41 -3.26
C CYS A 20 -4.32 1.71 -2.76
N ALA A 21 -4.55 2.84 -2.08
CA ALA A 21 -5.86 3.15 -1.52
C ALA A 21 -6.91 3.25 -2.63
N PRO A 22 -8.12 2.70 -2.54
CA PRO A 22 -9.11 2.88 -3.60
C PRO A 22 -9.33 4.37 -3.92
N ASP A 23 -9.39 4.74 -5.20
CA ASP A 23 -9.53 6.13 -5.64
C ASP A 23 -10.82 6.33 -6.43
N PRO A 24 -11.96 6.55 -5.75
CA PRO A 24 -13.25 6.81 -6.43
C PRO A 24 -13.37 8.23 -7.01
N ILE A 25 -12.37 9.09 -6.80
CA ILE A 25 -12.47 10.52 -7.11
C ILE A 25 -11.75 10.83 -8.41
N SER A 26 -10.43 10.64 -8.45
CA SER A 26 -9.60 11.08 -9.58
C SER A 26 -9.76 10.16 -10.80
N ILE A 27 -10.05 8.86 -10.58
CA ILE A 27 -10.28 7.89 -11.67
C ILE A 27 -11.60 8.12 -12.41
N LYS A 28 -12.56 8.82 -11.79
CA LYS A 28 -13.90 9.00 -12.32
C LYS A 28 -13.89 9.79 -13.62
N ASN A 29 -12.99 10.77 -13.74
CA ASN A 29 -12.84 11.58 -14.96
C ASN A 29 -12.37 10.73 -16.14
N ALA A 30 -11.47 9.77 -15.89
CA ALA A 30 -10.95 8.88 -16.92
C ALA A 30 -11.94 7.78 -17.33
N THR A 31 -12.72 7.25 -16.39
CA THR A 31 -13.61 6.11 -16.64
C THR A 31 -15.04 6.51 -17.02
N GLY A 32 -15.50 7.69 -16.58
CA GLY A 32 -16.90 8.09 -16.67
C GLY A 32 -17.86 7.20 -15.87
N LYS A 33 -17.34 6.32 -15.00
CA LYS A 33 -18.13 5.35 -14.22
C LYS A 33 -18.18 5.76 -12.75
N PRO A 34 -19.37 5.78 -12.12
CA PRO A 34 -19.50 6.22 -10.73
C PRO A 34 -18.94 5.22 -9.70
N ASN A 35 -18.77 3.95 -10.10
CA ASN A 35 -18.34 2.87 -9.21
C ASN A 35 -16.87 2.50 -9.39
N SER A 36 -16.13 3.18 -10.28
CA SER A 36 -14.70 2.94 -10.46
C SER A 36 -13.92 3.42 -9.26
N ILE A 37 -12.99 2.61 -8.79
CA ILE A 37 -12.13 2.86 -7.62
C ILE A 37 -10.65 2.52 -7.87
N MET A 38 -10.30 2.16 -9.11
CA MET A 38 -8.98 1.65 -9.48
C MET A 38 -7.85 2.61 -9.08
N PRO A 39 -6.96 2.22 -8.15
CA PRO A 39 -5.90 3.10 -7.70
C PRO A 39 -4.69 3.06 -8.65
N PRO A 40 -3.81 4.08 -8.64
CA PRO A 40 -2.65 4.13 -9.53
C PRO A 40 -1.67 2.96 -9.34
N GLY A 41 -1.70 2.31 -8.17
CA GLY A 41 -0.94 1.11 -7.84
C GLY A 41 -1.16 -0.08 -8.79
N TYR A 42 -2.30 -0.13 -9.48
CA TYR A 42 -2.53 -1.11 -10.55
C TYR A 42 -1.51 -0.96 -11.69
N PHE A 43 -1.34 0.27 -12.17
CA PHE A 43 -0.39 0.57 -13.24
C PHE A 43 1.04 0.35 -12.79
N PHE A 44 1.36 0.80 -11.57
CA PHE A 44 2.66 0.52 -10.95
C PHE A 44 2.98 -0.98 -10.96
N THR A 45 2.06 -1.81 -10.48
CA THR A 45 2.28 -3.27 -10.38
C THR A 45 2.45 -3.91 -11.76
N ARG A 46 1.68 -3.46 -12.77
CA ARG A 46 1.82 -3.92 -14.16
C ARG A 46 3.20 -3.58 -14.74
N ILE A 47 3.67 -2.36 -14.52
CA ILE A 47 4.97 -1.89 -15.02
C ILE A 47 6.11 -2.63 -14.28
N ALA A 48 6.03 -2.73 -12.96
CA ALA A 48 6.98 -3.48 -12.13
C ALA A 48 7.08 -4.96 -12.57
N THR A 49 5.94 -5.61 -12.81
CA THR A 49 5.90 -6.99 -13.30
C THR A 49 6.56 -7.10 -14.68
N SER A 50 6.28 -6.15 -15.58
CA SER A 50 6.93 -6.10 -16.91
C SER A 50 8.45 -6.04 -16.77
N SER A 51 8.98 -5.18 -15.91
CA SER A 51 10.42 -5.08 -15.64
C SER A 51 11.02 -6.43 -15.22
N ILE A 52 10.38 -7.13 -14.27
CA ILE A 52 10.85 -8.43 -13.79
C ILE A 52 10.82 -9.49 -14.91
N VAL A 53 9.73 -9.58 -15.67
CA VAL A 53 9.58 -10.53 -16.79
C VAL A 53 10.60 -10.25 -17.90
N GLN A 54 10.92 -8.98 -18.15
CA GLN A 54 11.92 -8.57 -19.12
C GLN A 54 13.37 -8.74 -18.63
N GLY A 55 13.58 -9.17 -17.38
CA GLY A 55 14.90 -9.36 -16.79
C GLY A 55 15.61 -8.05 -16.40
N LYS A 56 14.85 -7.04 -15.97
CA LYS A 56 15.34 -5.69 -15.59
C LYS A 56 16.25 -5.08 -16.67
N PRO A 57 15.69 -4.81 -17.86
CA PRO A 57 16.44 -4.31 -19.01
C PRO A 57 17.06 -2.93 -18.75
N LYS A 58 17.97 -2.49 -19.62
CA LYS A 58 18.30 -1.07 -19.70
C LYS A 58 17.10 -0.30 -20.29
N THR A 59 16.88 0.91 -19.81
CA THR A 59 15.83 1.82 -20.28
C THR A 59 16.43 3.02 -21.00
N GLU A 60 15.78 3.47 -22.08
CA GLU A 60 16.09 4.75 -22.75
C GLU A 60 15.28 5.92 -22.16
N ASN A 61 14.33 5.63 -21.26
CA ASN A 61 13.51 6.65 -20.66
C ASN A 61 14.32 7.49 -19.67
N THR A 62 14.03 8.79 -19.60
CA THR A 62 14.70 9.74 -18.72
C THR A 62 13.71 10.42 -17.79
N PHE A 63 14.12 10.65 -16.55
CA PHE A 63 13.42 11.50 -15.58
C PHE A 63 14.18 12.81 -15.35
N PRO A 64 14.02 13.82 -16.24
CA PRO A 64 14.60 15.13 -16.02
C PRO A 64 14.09 15.74 -14.70
N LEU A 65 14.95 16.50 -14.03
CA LEU A 65 14.55 17.32 -12.91
C LEU A 65 13.90 18.60 -13.44
N HIS A 66 12.81 19.01 -12.80
CA HIS A 66 12.06 20.19 -13.19
C HIS A 66 11.98 21.19 -12.05
N GLU A 67 12.08 22.47 -12.38
CA GLU A 67 11.76 23.53 -11.42
C GLU A 67 10.25 23.64 -11.26
N ILE A 68 9.79 23.53 -10.02
CA ILE A 68 8.39 23.71 -9.63
C ILE A 68 8.26 24.92 -8.71
N ASP A 69 7.09 25.53 -8.68
CA ASP A 69 6.73 26.48 -7.64
C ASP A 69 6.48 25.71 -6.33
N LYS A 70 7.41 25.84 -5.38
CA LYS A 70 7.33 25.18 -4.07
C LYS A 70 6.23 25.78 -3.17
N ASN A 71 5.69 26.94 -3.52
CA ASN A 71 4.58 27.57 -2.81
C ASN A 71 3.21 27.10 -3.33
N ASP A 72 3.17 26.37 -4.46
CA ASP A 72 1.98 25.68 -4.96
C ASP A 72 1.95 24.25 -4.37
N PRO A 73 1.09 23.96 -3.37
CA PRO A 73 1.11 22.69 -2.65
C PRO A 73 0.86 21.48 -3.57
N ASP A 74 0.00 21.64 -4.58
CA ASP A 74 -0.30 20.56 -5.53
C ASP A 74 0.92 20.25 -6.40
N GLN A 75 1.64 21.28 -6.84
CA GLN A 75 2.86 21.09 -7.63
C GLN A 75 3.97 20.45 -6.81
N LEU A 76 4.10 20.80 -5.53
CA LEU A 76 5.02 20.15 -4.61
C LEU A 76 4.69 18.65 -4.44
N LEU A 77 3.43 18.32 -4.21
CA LEU A 77 2.98 16.93 -4.05
C LEU A 77 3.11 16.12 -5.35
N LEU A 78 2.78 16.71 -6.50
CA LEU A 78 2.98 16.08 -7.81
C LEU A 78 4.45 15.83 -8.10
N ASN A 79 5.34 16.73 -7.67
CA ASN A 79 6.78 16.49 -7.76
C ASN A 79 7.24 15.33 -6.85
N TYR A 80 6.70 15.19 -5.63
CA TYR A 80 6.98 14.00 -4.80
C TYR A 80 6.48 12.71 -5.46
N TYR A 81 5.31 12.75 -6.08
CA TYR A 81 4.75 11.61 -6.81
C TYR A 81 5.60 11.26 -8.04
N TYR A 82 6.06 12.26 -8.80
CA TYR A 82 6.99 12.10 -9.93
C TYR A 82 8.33 11.48 -9.48
N MET A 83 8.92 11.98 -8.39
CA MET A 83 10.17 11.47 -7.85
C MET A 83 10.03 10.04 -7.31
N SER A 84 8.85 9.68 -6.79
CA SER A 84 8.55 8.30 -6.39
C SER A 84 8.56 7.36 -7.60
N TRP A 85 7.88 7.74 -8.69
CA TRP A 85 7.93 6.99 -9.96
C TRP A 85 9.35 6.87 -10.52
N LYS A 86 10.15 7.94 -10.43
CA LYS A 86 11.57 7.93 -10.81
C LYS A 86 12.35 6.86 -10.05
N GLY A 87 12.34 6.88 -8.72
CA GLY A 87 13.11 5.93 -7.91
C GLY A 87 12.68 4.47 -8.14
N ILE A 88 11.39 4.25 -8.35
CA ILE A 88 10.84 2.94 -8.73
C ILE A 88 11.40 2.47 -10.07
N LEU A 89 11.31 3.28 -11.12
CA LEU A 89 11.67 2.87 -12.48
C LEU A 89 13.18 2.86 -12.73
N GLU A 90 13.96 3.51 -11.87
CA GLU A 90 15.41 3.31 -11.78
C GLU A 90 15.75 1.91 -11.22
N THR A 91 14.91 1.37 -10.33
CA THR A 91 15.09 0.03 -9.73
C THR A 91 14.46 -1.08 -10.58
N LEU A 92 13.35 -0.76 -11.26
CA LEU A 92 12.55 -1.65 -12.08
C LEU A 92 12.37 -1.06 -13.49
N PRO A 93 13.45 -0.92 -14.27
CA PRO A 93 13.40 -0.36 -15.62
C PRO A 93 12.64 -1.27 -16.59
N VAL A 94 12.07 -0.68 -17.64
CA VAL A 94 11.34 -1.37 -18.70
C VAL A 94 11.85 -0.95 -20.08
N LYS A 95 11.62 -1.77 -21.11
CA LYS A 95 12.03 -1.46 -22.50
C LYS A 95 11.14 -0.42 -23.16
N GLU A 96 9.85 -0.43 -22.82
CA GLU A 96 8.84 0.41 -23.44
C GLU A 96 9.07 1.89 -23.15
N LYS A 97 8.78 2.75 -24.12
CA LYS A 97 8.90 4.20 -23.90
C LYS A 97 7.75 4.71 -23.04
N PHE A 98 7.94 5.79 -22.28
CA PHE A 98 6.86 6.35 -21.44
C PHE A 98 5.60 6.70 -22.21
N SER A 99 5.74 7.12 -23.47
CA SER A 99 4.64 7.45 -24.36
C SER A 99 4.00 6.23 -25.06
N GLU A 100 4.61 5.05 -24.95
CA GLU A 100 4.14 3.85 -25.63
C GLU A 100 2.91 3.27 -24.91
N LYS A 101 1.84 3.02 -25.67
CA LYS A 101 0.61 2.44 -25.13
C LYS A 101 0.72 0.93 -25.10
N VAL A 102 1.12 0.40 -23.96
CA VAL A 102 1.36 -1.05 -23.77
C VAL A 102 0.58 -1.66 -22.61
N ILE A 103 -0.03 -0.83 -21.76
CA ILE A 103 -0.79 -1.28 -20.60
C ILE A 103 -2.25 -1.46 -20.99
N LEU A 104 -2.58 -2.64 -21.51
CA LEU A 104 -3.96 -3.03 -21.80
C LEU A 104 -4.74 -3.19 -20.49
N THR A 105 -5.87 -2.51 -20.36
CA THR A 105 -6.79 -2.67 -19.22
C THR A 105 -7.98 -3.56 -19.60
N ASN A 106 -9.22 -3.09 -19.55
CA ASN A 106 -10.50 -3.83 -19.45
C ASN A 106 -10.87 -4.23 -18.02
N ILE A 107 -10.65 -3.32 -17.08
CA ILE A 107 -11.00 -3.50 -15.68
C ILE A 107 -11.51 -2.19 -15.10
N ASP A 108 -12.53 -2.29 -14.26
CA ASP A 108 -13.05 -1.17 -13.46
C ASP A 108 -13.35 0.11 -14.26
N GLY A 109 -13.94 -0.06 -15.46
CA GLY A 109 -14.33 1.05 -16.34
C GLY A 109 -13.22 1.59 -17.25
N LEU A 110 -11.96 1.19 -17.06
CA LEU A 110 -10.87 1.47 -17.99
C LEU A 110 -10.90 0.43 -19.11
N ASN A 111 -11.08 0.87 -20.36
CA ASN A 111 -11.23 -0.02 -21.53
C ASN A 111 -10.17 0.20 -22.62
N ASP A 112 -9.23 1.13 -22.41
CA ASP A 112 -8.21 1.48 -23.39
C ASP A 112 -6.87 0.78 -23.11
N THR A 113 -5.93 0.99 -24.02
CA THR A 113 -4.50 0.75 -23.76
C THR A 113 -3.83 2.06 -23.35
N TYR A 114 -3.18 2.05 -22.20
CA TYR A 114 -2.55 3.22 -21.60
C TYR A 114 -1.03 3.15 -21.70
N SER A 115 -0.42 4.31 -21.60
CA SER A 115 1.02 4.54 -21.52
C SER A 115 1.44 4.88 -20.08
N MET A 116 2.73 4.79 -19.77
CA MET A 116 3.24 5.22 -18.46
C MET A 116 3.05 6.73 -18.26
N SER A 117 3.17 7.52 -19.32
CA SER A 117 2.89 8.97 -19.30
C SER A 117 1.44 9.32 -18.96
N ASP A 118 0.50 8.37 -19.05
CA ASP A 118 -0.87 8.63 -18.60
C ASP A 118 -0.99 8.66 -17.06
N VAL A 119 -0.09 8.00 -16.33
CA VAL A 119 -0.13 7.87 -14.86
C VAL A 119 1.03 8.54 -14.12
N ILE A 120 2.14 8.79 -14.80
CA ILE A 120 3.29 9.54 -14.29
C ILE A 120 3.05 11.03 -14.56
N PRO A 121 3.31 11.94 -13.59
CA PRO A 121 3.21 13.38 -13.82
C PRO A 121 4.01 13.84 -15.04
N GLN A 122 3.38 14.60 -15.92
CA GLN A 122 4.00 15.21 -17.10
C GLN A 122 4.20 16.70 -16.85
N TYR A 123 5.43 17.20 -17.07
CA TYR A 123 5.76 18.61 -16.89
C TYR A 123 5.52 19.42 -18.15
N ASN A 124 4.76 20.52 -18.04
CA ASN A 124 4.59 21.50 -19.10
C ASN A 124 5.52 22.69 -18.87
N ALA A 125 6.51 22.87 -19.76
CA ALA A 125 7.52 23.92 -19.65
C ALA A 125 6.96 25.34 -19.80
N SER A 126 5.90 25.53 -20.59
CA SER A 126 5.28 26.84 -20.81
C SER A 126 4.53 27.32 -19.56
N THR A 127 3.90 26.40 -18.83
CA THR A 127 3.17 26.72 -17.59
C THR A 127 3.99 26.48 -16.34
N LYS A 128 5.15 25.81 -16.46
CA LYS A 128 5.98 25.30 -15.35
C LYS A 128 5.19 24.44 -14.34
N LYS A 129 4.28 23.61 -14.84
CA LYS A 129 3.40 22.77 -14.00
C LYS A 129 3.40 21.31 -14.43
N PHE A 130 3.37 20.43 -13.44
CA PHE A 130 3.00 19.03 -13.57
C PHE A 130 1.48 18.85 -13.67
N SER A 131 1.08 17.83 -14.42
CA SER A 131 -0.27 17.27 -14.40
C SER A 131 -0.23 15.75 -14.59
N VAL A 132 -1.27 15.04 -14.14
CA VAL A 132 -1.44 13.59 -14.35
C VAL A 132 -2.70 13.38 -15.17
N LYS A 133 -2.59 12.66 -16.28
CA LYS A 133 -3.71 12.55 -17.23
C LYS A 133 -4.81 11.62 -16.74
N LEU A 134 -4.46 10.45 -16.21
CA LEU A 134 -5.43 9.43 -15.81
C LEU A 134 -6.05 9.69 -14.43
N TYR A 135 -5.25 10.25 -13.54
CA TYR A 135 -5.58 10.48 -12.14
C TYR A 135 -5.55 11.99 -11.84
N ASP A 136 -6.28 12.77 -12.63
CA ASP A 136 -6.32 14.23 -12.44
C ASP A 136 -6.90 14.60 -11.06
N GLY A 137 -6.22 15.50 -10.35
CA GLY A 137 -6.57 15.88 -8.97
C GLY A 137 -6.24 14.85 -7.88
N LEU A 138 -5.46 13.79 -8.16
CA LEU A 138 -5.19 12.75 -7.16
C LEU A 138 -4.54 13.24 -5.86
N VAL A 139 -3.68 14.28 -5.93
CA VAL A 139 -2.98 14.79 -4.75
C VAL A 139 -3.87 15.70 -3.91
N SER A 140 -4.69 16.54 -4.54
CA SER A 140 -5.57 17.51 -3.87
C SER A 140 -6.81 16.84 -3.28
N THR A 141 -7.20 15.68 -3.79
CA THR A 141 -8.37 14.93 -3.31
C THR A 141 -8.04 13.88 -2.26
N TRP A 142 -6.78 13.78 -1.81
CA TRP A 142 -6.33 12.74 -0.89
C TRP A 142 -7.13 12.69 0.43
N GLU A 143 -7.40 13.85 1.04
CA GLU A 143 -8.20 13.90 2.25
C GLU A 143 -9.60 13.33 2.03
N LYS A 144 -10.25 13.69 0.91
CA LYS A 144 -11.58 13.18 0.59
C LYS A 144 -11.55 11.68 0.27
N ARG A 145 -10.49 11.21 -0.40
CA ARG A 145 -10.26 9.79 -0.68
C ARG A 145 -10.13 9.00 0.63
N GLN A 146 -9.44 9.53 1.63
CA GLN A 146 -9.34 8.91 2.96
C GLN A 146 -10.69 8.80 3.66
N GLU A 147 -11.53 9.84 3.59
CA GLU A 147 -12.89 9.80 4.16
C GLU A 147 -13.74 8.69 3.53
N ILE A 148 -13.73 8.60 2.20
CA ILE A 148 -14.51 7.58 1.49
C ILE A 148 -14.03 6.16 1.83
N ASN A 149 -12.72 6.00 2.05
CA ASN A 149 -12.12 4.73 2.44
C ASN A 149 -12.21 4.43 3.95
N GLY A 150 -12.86 5.29 4.74
CA GLY A 150 -13.04 5.07 6.18
C GLY A 150 -11.74 5.10 6.99
N VAL A 151 -10.76 5.90 6.57
CA VAL A 151 -9.53 6.14 7.33
C VAL A 151 -9.87 7.01 8.54
N LYS A 152 -9.58 6.52 9.76
CA LYS A 152 -9.93 7.20 11.02
C LYS A 152 -8.90 8.25 11.40
N ALA A 153 -7.61 7.89 11.36
CA ALA A 153 -6.50 8.81 11.53
C ALA A 153 -5.98 9.21 10.15
N LYS A 154 -6.39 10.37 9.64
CA LYS A 154 -5.91 10.84 8.33
C LYS A 154 -4.41 11.12 8.36
N ASN A 155 -3.68 10.73 7.32
CA ASN A 155 -2.29 11.16 7.07
C ASN A 155 -2.23 12.19 5.93
N SER A 156 -1.16 12.98 5.89
CA SER A 156 -0.97 13.95 4.80
C SER A 156 -0.67 13.24 3.47
N ALA A 157 -0.96 13.91 2.35
CA ALA A 157 -0.61 13.39 1.03
C ALA A 157 0.91 13.22 0.88
N ALA A 158 1.70 14.12 1.47
CA ALA A 158 3.16 14.05 1.44
C ALA A 158 3.67 12.77 2.14
N GLU A 159 3.20 12.48 3.36
CA GLU A 159 3.56 11.25 4.08
C GLU A 159 3.11 10.00 3.32
N ALA A 160 1.88 10.01 2.77
CA ALA A 160 1.34 8.87 2.04
C ALA A 160 2.10 8.58 0.73
N ILE A 161 2.58 9.62 0.04
CA ILE A 161 3.37 9.50 -1.20
C ILE A 161 4.79 9.05 -0.88
N LEU A 162 5.47 9.77 0.01
CA LEU A 162 6.89 9.54 0.31
C LEU A 162 7.14 8.25 1.08
N GLY A 163 6.18 7.81 1.88
CA GLY A 163 6.23 6.56 2.63
C GLY A 163 5.54 5.39 1.92
N ALA A 164 5.17 5.52 0.65
CA ALA A 164 4.45 4.48 -0.09
C ALA A 164 5.22 3.15 -0.23
N ASN A 165 6.55 3.18 -0.06
CA ASN A 165 7.42 2.00 -0.06
C ASN A 165 8.04 1.71 1.32
N ASP A 166 7.53 2.36 2.37
CA ASP A 166 8.01 2.18 3.74
C ASP A 166 7.13 1.14 4.46
N ASP A 167 7.73 -0.02 4.72
CA ASP A 167 7.07 -1.12 5.39
C ASP A 167 6.73 -0.79 6.85
N ASP A 168 7.60 -0.05 7.53
CA ASP A 168 7.39 0.29 8.94
C ASP A 168 6.28 1.34 9.07
N LEU A 169 6.18 2.29 8.13
CA LEU A 169 5.06 3.22 8.07
C LEU A 169 3.71 2.50 7.85
N THR A 170 3.71 1.45 7.01
CA THR A 170 2.53 0.60 6.80
C THR A 170 2.16 -0.16 8.08
N ASP A 171 3.14 -0.80 8.72
CA ASP A 171 2.94 -1.57 9.94
C ASP A 171 2.40 -0.68 11.09
N LEU A 172 2.91 0.56 11.20
CA LEU A 172 2.46 1.53 12.21
C LEU A 172 1.00 1.96 12.05
N GLN A 173 0.37 1.74 10.90
CA GLN A 173 -1.06 2.01 10.74
C GLN A 173 -1.92 1.14 11.67
N ALA A 174 -1.44 -0.03 12.09
CA ALA A 174 -2.12 -0.82 13.12
C ALA A 174 -2.26 -0.04 14.44
N LYS A 175 -1.22 0.70 14.82
CA LYS A 175 -1.24 1.57 16.00
C LYS A 175 -2.11 2.79 15.77
N TYR A 176 -1.84 3.57 14.73
CA TYR A 176 -2.52 4.84 14.52
C TYR A 176 -4.01 4.67 14.23
N GLN A 177 -4.41 3.67 13.47
CA GLN A 177 -5.79 3.54 12.98
C GLN A 177 -6.69 2.76 13.92
N TYR A 178 -6.08 1.90 14.74
CA TYR A 178 -6.81 0.97 15.60
C TYR A 178 -6.39 1.11 17.06
N PHE A 179 -5.15 0.79 17.45
CA PHE A 179 -4.82 0.72 18.88
C PHE A 179 -5.01 2.05 19.60
N ASP A 180 -4.62 3.16 18.99
CA ASP A 180 -4.72 4.50 19.61
C ASP A 180 -6.09 5.16 19.41
N ASN A 181 -6.88 4.69 18.42
CA ASN A 181 -8.18 5.26 18.08
C ASN A 181 -9.39 4.46 18.60
N ASP A 182 -9.21 3.17 18.83
CA ASP A 182 -10.24 2.25 19.29
C ASP A 182 -9.60 1.18 20.19
N PRO A 183 -9.51 1.43 21.51
CA PRO A 183 -8.84 0.53 22.44
C PRO A 183 -9.55 -0.83 22.60
N SER A 184 -10.75 -1.00 22.03
CA SER A 184 -11.38 -2.33 21.92
C SER A 184 -10.61 -3.25 20.97
N LYS A 185 -9.84 -2.67 20.04
CA LYS A 185 -9.00 -3.40 19.10
C LYS A 185 -7.67 -3.71 19.76
N ARG A 186 -7.40 -4.99 19.93
CA ARG A 186 -6.23 -5.49 20.65
C ARG A 186 -5.30 -6.29 19.74
N ILE A 187 -5.82 -6.83 18.64
CA ILE A 187 -5.04 -7.54 17.62
C ILE A 187 -5.38 -6.97 16.25
N VAL A 188 -4.35 -6.61 15.47
CA VAL A 188 -4.49 -6.15 14.08
C VAL A 188 -3.58 -6.99 13.20
N ILE A 189 -4.15 -7.57 12.14
CA ILE A 189 -3.44 -8.40 11.17
C ILE A 189 -3.49 -7.72 9.81
N PHE A 190 -2.32 -7.41 9.25
CA PHE A 190 -2.13 -6.88 7.90
C PHE A 190 -1.40 -7.86 6.96
N GLY A 191 -1.29 -7.44 5.70
CA GLY A 191 -0.38 -7.98 4.70
C GLY A 191 0.44 -6.85 4.06
N HIS A 192 0.42 -6.76 2.73
CA HIS A 192 1.00 -5.68 1.91
C HIS A 192 2.53 -5.61 1.82
N THR A 193 3.25 -5.60 2.94
CA THR A 193 4.72 -5.43 2.95
C THR A 193 5.49 -6.70 2.59
N HIS A 194 4.80 -7.84 2.56
CA HIS A 194 5.38 -9.18 2.33
C HIS A 194 6.40 -9.60 3.40
N LYS A 195 6.49 -8.86 4.52
CA LYS A 195 7.45 -9.12 5.62
C LYS A 195 6.75 -9.73 6.82
N ALA A 196 6.71 -11.05 6.87
CA ALA A 196 6.08 -11.82 7.93
C ALA A 196 6.68 -11.47 9.31
N LYS A 197 5.89 -10.90 10.23
CA LYS A 197 6.35 -10.49 11.56
C LYS A 197 5.21 -10.38 12.58
N ILE A 198 5.54 -10.43 13.87
CA ILE A 198 4.64 -10.11 14.98
C ILE A 198 5.32 -9.06 15.85
N LEU A 199 4.63 -7.95 16.12
CA LEU A 199 5.14 -6.85 16.93
C LEU A 199 4.18 -6.54 18.09
N PRO A 200 4.66 -6.53 19.36
CA PRO A 200 3.87 -6.02 20.46
C PRO A 200 3.85 -4.48 20.45
N PHE A 201 2.72 -3.92 20.84
CA PHE A 201 2.52 -2.50 21.04
C PHE A 201 1.81 -2.25 22.38
N GLU A 202 1.67 -0.98 22.73
CA GLU A 202 0.82 -0.52 23.83
C GLU A 202 -0.15 0.54 23.28
N ASN A 203 -1.42 0.41 23.66
CA ASN A 203 -2.44 1.44 23.36
C ASN A 203 -2.38 2.58 24.38
N LEU A 204 -3.15 3.65 24.15
CA LEU A 204 -3.19 4.82 25.05
C LEU A 204 -3.72 4.52 26.47
N LYS A 205 -4.23 3.31 26.74
CA LYS A 205 -4.65 2.84 28.07
C LYS A 205 -3.58 2.02 28.79
N GLY A 206 -2.38 1.88 28.23
CA GLY A 206 -1.33 1.04 28.80
C GLY A 206 -1.56 -0.46 28.57
N GLN A 207 -2.49 -0.84 27.69
CA GLN A 207 -2.80 -2.25 27.44
C GLN A 207 -1.97 -2.76 26.28
N LYS A 208 -1.38 -3.96 26.45
CA LYS A 208 -0.66 -4.65 25.38
C LYS A 208 -1.56 -4.89 24.17
N THR A 209 -1.10 -4.56 22.98
CA THR A 209 -1.73 -4.91 21.71
C THR A 209 -0.75 -5.67 20.82
N ILE A 210 -1.26 -6.38 19.83
CA ILE A 210 -0.44 -7.20 18.93
C ILE A 210 -0.74 -6.82 17.49
N TYR A 211 0.30 -6.41 16.78
CA TYR A 211 0.31 -6.35 15.32
C TYR A 211 0.90 -7.64 14.77
N ALA A 212 0.31 -8.17 13.69
CA ALA A 212 0.92 -9.22 12.90
C ALA A 212 0.83 -8.90 11.40
N ASN A 213 1.91 -9.19 10.67
CA ASN A 213 1.91 -9.19 9.22
C ASN A 213 1.97 -10.64 8.73
N SER A 214 1.03 -11.05 7.89
CA SER A 214 0.98 -12.42 7.36
C SER A 214 2.08 -12.72 6.34
N GLY A 215 2.82 -11.72 5.88
CA GLY A 215 3.87 -11.88 4.89
C GLY A 215 3.30 -12.11 3.49
N THR A 216 3.91 -13.03 2.76
CA THR A 216 3.59 -13.33 1.36
C THR A 216 3.49 -14.84 1.15
N TRP A 217 2.66 -15.24 0.18
CA TRP A 217 2.54 -16.64 -0.20
C TRP A 217 3.52 -17.04 -1.31
N ILE A 218 3.72 -16.17 -2.31
CA ILE A 218 4.29 -16.56 -3.62
C ILE A 218 5.71 -16.04 -3.82
N ASP A 219 6.00 -14.79 -3.45
CA ASP A 219 7.29 -14.16 -3.73
C ASP A 219 8.25 -14.25 -2.54
N HIS A 220 9.50 -13.86 -2.76
CA HIS A 220 10.55 -13.91 -1.75
C HIS A 220 10.90 -12.48 -1.34
N SER A 221 10.54 -12.10 -0.11
CA SER A 221 11.04 -10.88 0.50
C SER A 221 12.41 -11.17 1.15
N LEU A 222 13.40 -10.31 0.91
CA LEU A 222 14.76 -10.54 1.38
C LEU A 222 14.79 -10.70 2.91
N ASN A 223 15.30 -11.84 3.39
CA ASN A 223 15.37 -12.23 4.81
C ASN A 223 14.03 -12.61 5.48
N TYR A 224 12.95 -12.74 4.72
CA TYR A 224 11.66 -13.19 5.24
C TYR A 224 11.19 -14.46 4.51
N PRO A 225 10.58 -15.41 5.22
CA PRO A 225 10.00 -16.58 4.59
C PRO A 225 8.77 -16.21 3.75
N ASN A 226 8.52 -17.02 2.73
CA ASN A 226 7.27 -17.05 1.99
C ASN A 226 6.35 -18.15 2.53
N SER A 227 5.14 -18.26 1.98
CA SER A 227 4.13 -19.23 2.41
C SER A 227 3.81 -19.13 3.90
N THR A 228 3.80 -17.89 4.41
CA THR A 228 3.51 -17.60 5.81
C THR A 228 2.05 -17.29 6.07
N PHE A 229 1.60 -17.54 7.29
CA PHE A 229 0.24 -17.24 7.72
C PHE A 229 0.17 -17.02 9.23
N VAL A 230 -0.77 -16.17 9.66
CA VAL A 230 -1.03 -15.89 11.08
C VAL A 230 -2.15 -16.81 11.58
N VAL A 231 -1.97 -17.38 12.76
CA VAL A 231 -2.99 -18.12 13.49
C VAL A 231 -3.25 -17.39 14.80
N VAL A 232 -4.52 -17.05 15.03
CA VAL A 232 -4.99 -16.56 16.32
C VAL A 232 -5.73 -17.69 17.02
N THR A 233 -5.26 -18.05 18.21
CA THR A 233 -5.93 -19.02 19.09
C THR A 233 -6.54 -18.22 20.23
N GLU A 234 -7.85 -18.01 20.17
CA GLU A 234 -8.57 -17.27 21.21
C GLU A 234 -8.58 -18.04 22.53
N GLY A 235 -8.45 -17.29 23.62
CA GLY A 235 -8.61 -17.82 24.97
C GLY A 235 -10.03 -18.32 25.21
N GLY A 236 -10.19 -19.16 26.23
CA GLY A 236 -11.46 -19.68 26.67
C GLY A 236 -11.48 -19.88 28.18
N THR A 237 -12.44 -20.65 28.68
CA THR A 237 -12.58 -20.94 30.13
C THR A 237 -11.32 -21.57 30.73
N ASP A 238 -10.59 -22.35 29.93
CA ASP A 238 -9.44 -23.13 30.39
C ASP A 238 -8.12 -22.34 30.30
N SER A 239 -8.08 -21.26 29.51
CA SER A 239 -6.95 -20.34 29.43
C SER A 239 -7.42 -18.96 28.96
N PRO A 240 -7.22 -17.89 29.74
CA PRO A 240 -7.65 -16.54 29.37
C PRO A 240 -6.76 -15.89 28.31
N LEU A 241 -5.72 -16.59 27.83
CA LEU A 241 -4.73 -16.05 26.91
C LEU A 241 -5.17 -16.28 25.47
N THR A 242 -5.25 -15.20 24.71
CA THR A 242 -5.31 -15.26 23.24
C THR A 242 -3.90 -15.18 22.68
N PHE A 243 -3.52 -16.19 21.91
CA PHE A 243 -2.19 -16.31 21.29
C PHE A 243 -2.23 -15.92 19.82
N VAL A 244 -1.24 -15.14 19.39
CA VAL A 244 -0.98 -14.80 18.00
C VAL A 244 0.34 -15.45 17.60
N ASN A 245 0.25 -16.37 16.65
CA ASN A 245 1.35 -17.15 16.13
C ASN A 245 1.52 -16.89 14.64
N LEU A 246 2.76 -16.96 14.17
CA LEU A 246 3.09 -16.87 12.76
C LEU A 246 3.73 -18.19 12.37
N TYR A 247 3.29 -18.74 11.26
CA TYR A 247 3.72 -20.04 10.77
C TYR A 247 4.20 -19.91 9.33
N GLN A 248 5.09 -20.82 8.94
CA GLN A 248 5.51 -21.04 7.56
C GLN A 248 5.06 -22.44 7.14
N TYR A 249 4.38 -22.50 5.99
CA TYR A 249 4.16 -23.74 5.28
C TYR A 249 5.32 -23.99 4.31
N THR A 250 5.84 -25.22 4.30
CA THR A 250 6.83 -25.65 3.30
C THR A 250 6.20 -26.67 2.36
N GLY A 251 6.66 -26.71 1.10
CA GLY A 251 6.04 -27.50 0.03
C GLY A 251 5.97 -29.02 0.26
N ASN A 252 6.60 -29.54 1.31
CA ASN A 252 6.51 -30.95 1.71
C ASN A 252 5.35 -31.23 2.70
N GLY A 253 4.50 -30.25 2.99
CA GLY A 253 3.40 -30.36 3.95
C GLY A 253 3.75 -29.95 5.39
N THR A 254 4.99 -29.57 5.67
CA THR A 254 5.42 -29.22 7.03
C THR A 254 5.02 -27.79 7.36
N VAL A 255 4.46 -27.61 8.57
CA VAL A 255 4.16 -26.31 9.18
C VAL A 255 5.14 -26.08 10.31
N THR A 256 5.93 -25.01 10.23
CA THR A 256 6.88 -24.60 11.27
C THR A 256 6.51 -23.24 11.82
N GLN A 257 6.59 -23.07 13.14
CA GLN A 257 6.39 -21.75 13.75
C GLN A 257 7.53 -20.81 13.34
N TRP A 258 7.19 -19.61 12.92
CA TRP A 258 8.11 -18.55 12.52
C TRP A 258 7.96 -17.35 13.44
N GLY A 259 9.09 -16.87 13.99
CA GLY A 259 9.12 -15.77 14.93
C GLY A 259 8.59 -16.13 16.34
N THR A 260 8.63 -15.12 17.22
CA THR A 260 8.23 -15.27 18.63
C THR A 260 6.73 -15.01 18.78
N PRO A 261 5.94 -15.97 19.30
CA PRO A 261 4.52 -15.78 19.58
C PRO A 261 4.28 -14.63 20.53
N GLN A 262 3.11 -14.01 20.41
CA GLN A 262 2.63 -13.03 21.37
C GLN A 262 1.31 -13.50 21.97
N ALA A 263 1.09 -13.14 23.23
CA ALA A 263 -0.18 -13.36 23.89
C ALA A 263 -0.70 -12.07 24.53
N ILE A 264 -2.02 -11.95 24.62
CA ILE A 264 -2.75 -10.95 25.40
C ILE A 264 -3.77 -11.64 26.30
N THR A 265 -4.04 -11.00 27.44
CA THR A 265 -5.24 -11.26 28.24
C THR A 265 -6.33 -10.28 27.80
N HIS A 266 -7.57 -10.78 27.73
CA HIS A 266 -8.75 -9.96 27.51
C HIS A 266 -9.07 -9.09 28.73
#